data_AF-Q7V726-F1
#
_entry.id   AF-Q7V726-F1
#
_cell.length_a   1.000
_cell.length_b   1.000
_cell.length_c   1.000
_cell.angle_alpha   90.00
_cell.angle_beta   90.00
_cell.angle_gamma   90.00
#
_symmetry.space_group_name_H-M   'P 1'
#
loop_
_entity.id
_entity.type
_entity.pdbx_description
1 polymer ?
#
loop_
_entity_poly.entity_id
_entity_poly.type
_entity_poly.pdbx_seq_one_letter_code
_entity_poly.pdbx_strand_id
1 'polypeptide(L)'
;MLNTLRYIHANPKAAGVRKGFDDPYSNYGHYSRLQADGISEWSPAFLKLSATLNVCARRYELFCQRYRHNSKAALKCHWGESLAERLVSSASPAGNQSTPPR
;
A
#
# COMPACT_ATOMS: atom_id res chain seq x y z
N MET A 1 1.42 -18.10 -20.86
CA MET A 1 1.65 -16.79 -21.51
C MET A 1 1.06 -15.73 -20.59
N LEU A 2 1.89 -14.86 -19.99
CA LEU A 2 1.44 -13.83 -19.03
C LEU A 2 1.42 -12.48 -19.74
N ASN A 3 0.28 -12.13 -20.34
CA ASN A 3 0.07 -10.82 -20.96
C ASN A 3 -0.91 -10.00 -20.12
N THR A 4 -0.68 -9.90 -18.81
CA THR A 4 -1.40 -8.95 -17.96
C THR A 4 -0.48 -7.75 -17.70
N LEU A 5 -0.37 -6.86 -18.69
CA LEU A 5 0.53 -5.70 -18.66
C LEU A 5 0.20 -4.66 -17.58
N ARG A 6 -0.92 -4.80 -16.86
CA ARG A 6 -1.31 -3.86 -15.81
C ARG A 6 -1.03 -4.42 -14.42
N TYR A 7 0.22 -4.22 -13.99
CA TYR A 7 0.65 -4.34 -12.62
C TYR A 7 -0.11 -3.35 -11.73
N ILE A 8 -0.60 -3.86 -10.60
CA ILE A 8 -1.48 -3.20 -9.63
C ILE A 8 -0.72 -2.05 -8.96
N HIS A 9 -1.24 -0.83 -9.03
CA HIS A 9 -0.74 0.27 -8.21
C HIS A 9 -1.79 1.00 -7.37
N ALA A 10 -2.73 0.20 -6.85
CA ALA A 10 -3.87 0.67 -6.05
C ALA A 10 -4.98 1.28 -6.90
N ASN A 11 -6.18 1.25 -6.32
CA ASN A 11 -7.34 1.93 -6.84
C ASN A 11 -7.39 3.30 -6.16
N PRO A 12 -6.86 4.38 -6.77
CA PRO A 12 -6.78 5.69 -6.12
C PRO A 12 -8.18 6.25 -5.78
N LYS A 13 -9.20 5.80 -6.51
CA LYS A 13 -10.61 6.10 -6.21
C LYS A 13 -11.08 5.42 -4.93
N ALA A 14 -10.81 4.11 -4.75
CA ALA A 14 -11.16 3.41 -3.51
C ALA A 14 -10.24 3.78 -2.33
N ALA A 15 -8.98 4.12 -2.60
CA ALA A 15 -8.04 4.62 -1.60
C ALA A 15 -8.35 6.06 -1.16
N GLY A 16 -9.32 6.73 -1.79
CA GLY A 16 -9.73 8.07 -1.41
C GLY A 16 -8.66 9.14 -1.62
N VAL A 17 -7.67 8.91 -2.50
CA VAL A 17 -6.54 9.83 -2.72
C VAL A 17 -7.04 11.20 -3.17
N ARG A 18 -8.03 11.24 -4.07
CA ARG A 18 -8.70 12.45 -4.55
C ARG A 18 -10.17 12.13 -4.85
N LYS A 19 -11.09 12.99 -4.39
CA LYS A 19 -12.54 12.82 -4.63
C LYS A 19 -12.82 12.85 -6.14
N GLY A 20 -13.43 11.77 -6.64
CA GLY A 20 -13.80 11.64 -8.06
C GLY A 20 -12.63 11.35 -9.00
N PHE A 21 -11.40 11.19 -8.50
CA PHE A 21 -10.27 10.82 -9.33
C PHE A 21 -10.42 9.37 -9.79
N ASP A 22 -10.27 9.20 -11.09
CA ASP A 22 -10.39 7.93 -11.76
C ASP A 22 -9.17 7.78 -12.67
N ASP A 23 -8.42 6.69 -12.47
CA ASP A 23 -7.26 6.39 -13.30
C ASP A 23 -7.73 5.50 -14.47
N PRO A 24 -7.72 6.01 -15.72
CA PRO A 24 -8.13 5.24 -16.89
C PRO A 24 -7.21 4.04 -17.15
N TYR A 25 -6.01 4.05 -16.55
CA TYR A 25 -5.07 2.95 -16.63
C TYR A 25 -5.12 1.99 -15.43
N SER A 26 -6.07 2.13 -14.52
CA SER A 26 -6.26 1.20 -13.42
C SER A 26 -7.07 -0.05 -13.84
N ASN A 27 -6.69 -1.21 -13.30
CA ASN A 27 -7.48 -2.44 -13.42
C ASN A 27 -8.90 -2.25 -12.86
N TYR A 28 -9.06 -1.36 -11.88
CA TYR A 28 -10.38 -1.09 -11.29
C TYR A 28 -11.34 -0.53 -12.33
N GLY A 29 -10.95 0.56 -13.00
CA GLY A 29 -11.77 1.19 -14.03
C GLY A 29 -12.03 0.26 -15.21
N HIS A 30 -11.02 -0.52 -15.60
CA HIS A 30 -11.11 -1.47 -16.70
C HIS A 30 -12.11 -2.60 -16.40
N TYR A 31 -12.05 -3.21 -15.22
CA TYR A 31 -12.93 -4.33 -14.81
C TYR A 31 -14.34 -3.88 -14.44
N SER A 32 -14.49 -2.71 -13.81
CA SER A 32 -15.80 -2.14 -13.43
C SER A 32 -16.61 -1.71 -14.64
N ARG A 33 -15.99 -1.04 -15.63
CA ARG A 33 -16.71 -0.50 -16.80
C ARG A 33 -16.76 -1.44 -18.00
N LEU A 34 -16.15 -2.62 -17.89
CA LEU A 34 -16.04 -3.60 -18.98
C LEU A 34 -15.50 -2.99 -20.28
N GLN A 35 -14.66 -1.96 -20.18
CA GLN A 35 -14.10 -1.28 -21.34
C GLN A 35 -12.97 -2.13 -21.92
N ALA A 36 -13.16 -2.66 -23.12
CA ALA A 36 -12.06 -3.24 -23.89
C ALA A 36 -11.24 -2.09 -24.50
N ASP A 37 -10.03 -1.91 -24.00
CA ASP A 37 -9.04 -0.98 -24.57
C ASP A 37 -8.24 -1.59 -25.72
N GLY A 38 -8.57 -2.83 -26.11
CA GLY A 38 -7.91 -3.58 -27.18
C GLY A 38 -6.51 -4.10 -26.82
N ILE A 39 -6.05 -3.85 -25.60
CA ILE A 39 -4.68 -4.14 -25.14
C ILE A 39 -4.69 -5.05 -23.91
N SER A 40 -5.70 -4.91 -23.05
CA SER A 40 -5.80 -5.62 -21.79
C SER A 40 -6.77 -6.81 -21.90
N GLU A 41 -6.28 -7.99 -21.52
CA GLU A 41 -7.12 -9.17 -21.36
C GLU A 41 -7.71 -9.26 -19.94
N TRP A 42 -8.92 -9.83 -19.83
CA TRP A 42 -9.52 -10.13 -18.54
C TRP A 42 -8.74 -11.24 -17.83
N SER A 43 -8.35 -11.01 -16.57
CA SER A 43 -7.68 -12.05 -15.78
C SER A 43 -8.57 -13.31 -15.64
N PRO A 44 -8.00 -14.53 -15.70
CA PRO A 44 -8.76 -15.74 -15.42
C PRO A 44 -9.44 -15.74 -14.05
N ALA A 45 -8.86 -15.07 -13.05
CA ALA A 45 -9.48 -14.93 -11.73
C ALA A 45 -10.76 -14.07 -11.77
N PHE A 46 -10.76 -13.02 -12.59
CA PHE A 46 -11.94 -12.18 -12.81
C PHE A 46 -13.03 -12.95 -13.55
N LEU A 47 -12.67 -13.70 -14.59
CA LEU A 47 -13.61 -14.52 -15.36
C LEU A 47 -14.23 -15.66 -14.53
N LYS A 48 -13.55 -16.15 -13.51
CA LYS A 48 -14.09 -17.14 -12.56
C LYS A 48 -15.14 -16.56 -11.60
N LEU A 49 -15.31 -15.23 -11.54
CA LEU A 49 -16.29 -14.62 -10.64
C LEU A 49 -17.73 -14.96 -11.02
N SER A 50 -18.05 -15.14 -12.31
CA SER A 50 -19.40 -15.50 -12.76
C SER A 50 -19.39 -15.98 -14.22
N ALA A 51 -20.52 -16.52 -14.68
CA ALA A 51 -20.71 -16.93 -16.07
C ALA A 51 -20.83 -15.75 -17.05
N THR A 52 -21.12 -14.54 -16.56
CA THR A 52 -21.30 -13.35 -17.42
C THR A 52 -20.42 -12.19 -16.96
N LEU A 53 -19.89 -11.44 -17.93
CA LEU A 53 -18.99 -10.31 -17.66
C LEU A 53 -19.62 -9.22 -16.78
N ASN A 54 -20.89 -8.89 -17.00
CA ASN A 54 -21.62 -7.93 -16.15
C ASN A 54 -21.65 -8.35 -14.68
N VAL A 55 -21.85 -9.64 -14.42
CA VAL A 55 -21.86 -10.14 -13.03
C VAL A 55 -20.44 -10.19 -12.46
N CYS A 56 -19.43 -10.49 -13.28
CA CYS A 56 -18.02 -10.37 -12.87
C CYS A 56 -17.66 -8.95 -12.46
N ALA A 57 -18.03 -7.94 -13.26
CA ALA A 57 -17.80 -6.52 -12.96
C ALA A 57 -18.45 -6.13 -11.62
N ARG A 58 -19.73 -6.45 -11.42
CA ARG A 58 -20.44 -6.16 -10.17
C ARG A 58 -19.83 -6.85 -8.95
N ARG A 59 -19.43 -8.12 -9.08
CA ARG A 59 -18.76 -8.88 -8.00
C ARG A 59 -17.39 -8.27 -7.67
N TYR A 60 -16.65 -7.86 -8.70
CA TYR A 60 -15.37 -7.21 -8.55
C TYR A 60 -15.49 -5.83 -7.88
N GLU A 61 -16.47 -5.01 -8.25
CA GLU A 61 -16.76 -3.74 -7.57
C GLU A 61 -17.05 -3.94 -6.08
N LEU A 62 -17.92 -4.89 -5.75
CA LEU A 62 -18.24 -5.24 -4.37
C LEU A 62 -17.00 -5.73 -3.61
N PHE A 63 -16.15 -6.52 -4.25
CA PHE A 63 -14.86 -6.94 -3.67
C PHE A 63 -14.00 -5.72 -3.34
N CYS A 64 -13.82 -4.78 -4.28
CA CYS A 64 -13.02 -3.58 -4.05
C CYS A 64 -13.60 -2.65 -2.98
N GLN A 65 -14.93 -2.53 -2.89
CA GLN A 65 -15.59 -1.75 -1.82
C GLN A 65 -15.40 -2.38 -0.43
N ARG A 66 -15.40 -3.71 -0.36
CA ARG A 66 -15.22 -4.46 0.89
C ARG A 66 -13.75 -4.60 1.28
N TYR A 67 -12.84 -4.49 0.31
CA TYR A 67 -11.42 -4.61 0.54
C TYR A 67 -10.94 -3.51 1.50
N ARG A 68 -10.53 -3.93 2.70
CA ARG A 68 -9.86 -3.07 3.67
C ARG A 68 -8.42 -3.52 3.78
N HIS A 69 -7.50 -2.59 3.51
CA HIS A 69 -6.10 -2.79 3.81
C HIS A 69 -5.96 -2.89 5.33
N ASN A 70 -5.53 -4.05 5.82
CA ASN A 70 -5.02 -4.16 7.18
C ASN A 70 -3.64 -3.51 7.19
N SER A 71 -3.52 -2.37 7.86
CA SER A 71 -2.21 -1.76 8.09
C SER A 71 -1.31 -2.77 8.77
N LYS A 72 -0.19 -3.12 8.12
CA LYS A 72 0.88 -3.82 8.80
C LYS A 72 1.26 -2.97 10.01
N ALA A 73 1.39 -3.60 11.17
CA ALA A 73 1.90 -2.92 12.35
C ALA A 73 3.21 -2.22 11.96
N ALA A 74 3.30 -0.93 12.24
CA ALA A 74 4.54 -0.21 12.00
C ALA A 74 5.63 -0.91 12.81
N LEU A 75 6.68 -1.37 12.13
CA LEU A 75 7.88 -1.83 12.81
C LEU A 75 8.41 -0.64 13.61
N LYS A 76 8.58 -0.82 14.93
CA LYS A 76 9.24 0.19 15.76
C LYS A 76 10.69 0.30 15.28
N CYS A 77 11.03 1.41 14.64
CA CYS A 77 12.40 1.71 14.23
C CYS A 77 13.16 2.29 15.43
N HIS A 78 13.96 1.46 16.10
CA HIS A 78 14.80 1.86 17.24
C HIS A 78 16.01 2.73 16.86
N TRP A 79 16.19 3.04 15.57
CA TRP A 79 17.26 3.94 15.09
C TRP A 79 17.23 5.31 15.78
N GLY A 80 16.04 5.86 16.02
CA GLY A 80 15.90 7.15 16.69
C GLY A 80 16.23 7.11 18.18
N GLU A 81 15.78 6.06 18.88
CA GLU A 81 16.07 5.84 20.31
C GLU A 81 17.57 5.61 20.54
N SER A 82 18.19 4.73 19.73
CA SER A 82 19.61 4.43 19.84
C SER A 82 20.50 5.64 19.49
N LEU A 83 20.09 6.48 18.54
CA LEU A 83 20.80 7.74 18.26
C LEU A 83 20.63 8.75 19.39
N ALA A 84 19.43 8.87 19.98
CA ALA A 84 19.16 9.76 21.10
C ALA A 84 19.97 9.36 22.34
N GLU A 85 20.01 8.07 22.68
CA GLU A 85 20.83 7.54 23.79
C GLU A 85 22.33 7.83 23.58
N ARG A 86 22.83 7.68 22.35
CA ARG A 86 24.23 7.99 22.01
C ARG A 86 24.53 9.48 22.15
N LEU A 87 23.61 10.35 21.71
CA LEU A 87 23.77 11.80 21.83
C LEU A 87 23.76 12.24 23.30
N VAL A 88 22.84 11.72 24.12
CA VAL A 88 22.76 12.01 25.56
C VAL A 88 24.02 11.51 26.29
N SER A 89 24.50 10.31 25.95
CA SER A 89 25.73 9.74 26.51
C SER A 89 26.97 10.56 26.13
N SER A 90 27.01 11.11 24.91
CA SER A 90 28.10 11.97 24.43
C SER A 90 28.07 13.40 24.99
N ALA A 91 26.90 13.87 25.44
CA ALA A 91 26.70 15.21 25.98
C ALA A 91 26.95 15.30 27.49
N SER A 92 27.18 14.17 28.17
CA SER A 92 27.51 14.16 29.60
C SER A 92 28.96 14.62 29.79
N PRO A 93 29.22 15.78 30.46
CA PRO A 93 30.58 16.19 30.77
C PRO A 93 31.19 15.19 31.76
N ALA A 94 32.43 14.80 31.51
CA ALA A 94 33.21 13.90 32.36
C ALA A 94 33.12 14.35 33.83
N GLY A 95 32.68 13.43 34.69
CA GLY A 95 32.53 13.66 36.12
C GLY A 95 33.83 14.17 36.75
N ASN A 96 33.68 15.12 37.67
CA ASN A 96 34.73 15.65 38.54
C ASN A 96 35.55 14.51 39.16
N GLN A 97 36.84 14.44 38.79
CA GLN A 97 37.81 13.58 39.47
C GLN A 97 38.08 14.19 40.86
N SER A 98 37.61 13.54 41.91
CA SER A 98 37.96 13.85 43.30
C SER A 98 39.40 13.41 43.59
N THR A 99 40.27 14.36 43.91
CA THR A 99 41.68 14.20 44.33
C THR A 99 41.77 13.53 45.72
N PRO A 100 42.67 12.56 45.96
CA PRO A 100 42.86 12.00 47.30
C PRO A 100 43.75 12.90 48.17
N PRO A 101 43.53 12.95 49.50
CA PRO A 101 44.37 13.73 50.41
C PRO A 101 45.73 13.07 50.63
N ARG A 102 46.71 13.92 50.94
CA ARG A 102 48.13 13.61 51.14
C ARG A 102 48.42 13.09 52.54
#